data_AF-A0A1Y4NYY6-F1
#
_entry.id   AF-A0A1Y4NYY6-F1
#
_cell.length_a   1.000
_cell.length_b   1.000
_cell.length_c   1.000
_cell.angle_alpha   90.00
_cell.angle_beta   90.00
_cell.angle_gamma   90.00
#
_symmetry.space_group_name_H-M   'P 1'
#
loop_
_entity.id
_entity.type
_entity.pdbx_description
1 polymer ?
#
loop_
_entity_poly.entity_id
_entity_poly.type
_entity_poly.pdbx_seq_one_letter_code
_entity_poly.pdbx_strand_id
1 'polypeptide(L)'
;MAIAVIPFMAVFGTFYFLRKKKNRRAALFCKAAATFMPVLLLVCSFSKLFPGTGIVVGNMGTAAADGNTGEMLYAYICTLAALVFYMAADVLLECKFVWGAVCFSAGHICMTAGFVLGGEVSAAGKYAEKYAEEYAGKTAGIYSYGAEIPTQTEISLLLGVCFLLSVFLAAFFLRKYIPHLKKLLVPAVLYILILSVMCSAAVVSGTVRILETGNAAGLIPIAGGVFFLVSDILLGINRLGRKRSKVRGAAVLILYYLSVYLLALRLA
;
A
#
# COMPACT_ATOMS: atom_id res chain seq x y z
N MET A 1 1.80 19.21 6.79
CA MET A 1 2.92 18.25 6.73
C MET A 1 2.83 17.32 5.51
N ALA A 2 1.69 16.69 5.22
CA ALA A 2 1.49 15.84 4.03
C ALA A 2 1.93 16.51 2.71
N ILE A 3 1.48 17.73 2.46
CA ILE A 3 1.84 18.48 1.24
C ILE A 3 3.35 18.81 1.18
N ALA A 4 4.01 18.99 2.33
CA ALA A 4 5.42 19.32 2.39
C ALA A 4 6.34 18.12 2.09
N VAL A 5 5.86 16.87 2.26
CA VAL A 5 6.64 15.65 1.97
C VAL A 5 6.91 15.50 0.47
N ILE A 6 5.93 15.84 -0.37
CA ILE A 6 5.99 15.71 -1.83
C ILE A 6 7.21 16.42 -2.46
N PRO A 7 7.48 17.73 -2.20
CA PRO A 7 8.64 18.40 -2.77
C PRO A 7 9.97 17.80 -2.29
N PHE A 8 10.08 17.36 -1.03
CA PHE A 8 11.29 16.69 -0.56
C PHE A 8 11.53 15.36 -1.28
N MET A 9 10.48 14.54 -1.46
CA MET A 9 10.58 13.30 -2.24
C MET A 9 11.01 13.56 -3.69
N ALA A 10 10.45 14.59 -4.32
CA ALA A 10 10.81 14.98 -5.69
C ALA A 10 12.28 15.43 -5.80
N VAL A 11 12.74 16.24 -4.84
CA VAL A 11 14.14 16.72 -4.78
C VAL A 11 15.10 15.56 -4.59
N PHE A 12 14.90 14.71 -3.57
CA PHE A 12 15.77 13.57 -3.30
C PHE A 12 15.75 12.54 -4.44
N GLY A 13 14.58 12.27 -5.02
CA GLY A 13 14.44 11.40 -6.20
C GLY A 13 15.20 11.92 -7.42
N THR A 14 15.11 13.22 -7.68
CA THR A 14 15.84 13.88 -8.78
C THR A 14 17.35 13.81 -8.54
N PHE A 15 17.81 14.13 -7.32
CA PHE A 15 19.23 14.03 -6.96
C PHE A 15 19.78 12.61 -7.10
N TYR A 16 19.00 11.59 -6.69
CA TYR A 16 19.36 10.19 -6.92
C TYR A 16 19.57 9.91 -8.41
N PHE A 17 18.62 10.31 -9.26
CA PHE A 17 18.69 10.01 -10.70
C PHE A 17 19.89 10.69 -11.38
N LEU A 18 20.18 11.94 -11.00
CA LEU A 18 21.31 12.71 -11.53
C LEU A 18 22.67 12.18 -11.04
N ARG A 19 22.77 11.77 -9.77
CA ARG A 19 24.06 11.37 -9.15
C ARG A 19 24.36 9.89 -9.24
N LYS A 20 23.42 9.03 -9.64
CA LYS A 20 23.59 7.56 -9.69
C LYS A 20 24.84 7.10 -10.42
N LYS A 21 25.28 7.82 -11.47
CA LYS A 21 26.50 7.50 -12.24
C LYS A 21 27.79 8.07 -11.65
N LYS A 22 27.72 9.17 -10.89
CA LYS A 22 28.90 9.92 -10.43
C LYS A 22 29.31 9.52 -9.02
N ASN A 23 28.36 9.32 -8.11
CA ASN A 23 28.63 8.93 -6.72
C ASN A 23 27.53 8.00 -6.22
N ARG A 24 27.81 6.69 -6.26
CA ARG A 24 26.85 5.64 -5.91
C ARG A 24 26.38 5.75 -4.45
N ARG A 25 27.27 6.05 -3.49
CA ARG A 25 26.91 6.14 -2.07
C ARG A 25 25.96 7.30 -1.80
N ALA A 26 26.28 8.48 -2.32
CA ALA A 26 25.42 9.66 -2.18
C ALA A 26 24.06 9.47 -2.87
N ALA A 27 24.03 8.80 -4.03
CA ALA A 27 22.78 8.49 -4.71
C ALA A 27 21.90 7.54 -3.89
N LEU A 28 22.48 6.48 -3.29
CA LEU A 28 21.73 5.56 -2.43
C LEU A 28 21.17 6.24 -1.19
N PHE A 29 21.93 7.15 -0.58
CA PHE A 29 21.44 7.96 0.52
C PHE A 29 20.24 8.82 0.11
N CYS A 30 20.30 9.52 -1.03
CA CYS A 30 19.15 10.27 -1.54
C CYS A 30 17.94 9.37 -1.82
N LYS A 31 18.16 8.14 -2.30
CA LYS A 31 17.08 7.18 -2.54
C LYS A 31 16.38 6.79 -1.23
N ALA A 32 17.16 6.42 -0.21
CA ALA A 32 16.63 6.10 1.12
C ALA A 32 15.98 7.33 1.80
N ALA A 33 16.57 8.52 1.65
CA ALA A 33 16.01 9.76 2.18
C ALA A 33 14.65 10.11 1.56
N ALA A 34 14.44 9.80 0.28
CA ALA A 34 13.14 9.98 -0.36
C ALA A 34 12.08 9.04 0.27
N THR A 35 12.40 7.78 0.51
CA THR A 35 11.48 6.81 1.16
C THR A 35 11.36 6.97 2.66
N PHE A 36 12.28 7.71 3.30
CA PHE A 36 12.13 8.15 4.68
C PHE A 36 11.04 9.22 4.86
N MET A 37 10.68 9.98 3.82
CA MET A 37 9.65 11.04 3.96
C MET A 37 8.26 10.49 4.31
N PRO A 38 7.76 9.39 3.68
CA PRO A 38 6.56 8.69 4.14
C PRO A 38 6.66 8.15 5.57
N VAL A 39 7.85 7.73 6.02
CA VAL A 39 8.07 7.30 7.41
C VAL A 39 7.86 8.48 8.37
N LEU A 40 8.46 9.63 8.07
CA LEU A 40 8.28 10.86 8.84
C LEU A 40 6.81 11.31 8.86
N LEU A 41 6.12 11.21 7.72
CA LEU A 41 4.69 11.49 7.64
C LEU A 41 3.92 10.67 8.69
N LEU A 42 4.16 9.37 8.73
CA LEU A 42 3.46 8.46 9.62
C LEU A 42 3.83 8.73 11.09
N VAL A 43 5.13 8.87 11.40
CA VAL A 43 5.63 9.16 12.75
C VAL A 43 5.08 10.47 13.32
N CYS A 44 5.08 11.54 12.54
CA CYS A 44 4.56 12.83 12.99
C CYS A 44 3.02 12.87 13.01
N SER A 45 2.35 11.91 12.38
CA SER A 45 0.90 11.75 12.47
C SER A 45 0.50 10.83 13.64
N PHE A 46 1.47 10.18 14.30
CA PHE A 46 1.24 9.37 15.48
C PHE A 46 0.45 10.16 16.52
N SER A 47 0.95 11.33 16.94
CA SER A 47 0.31 12.24 17.92
C SER A 47 -1.08 12.74 17.52
N LYS A 48 -1.53 12.46 16.30
CA LYS A 48 -2.87 12.76 15.82
C LYS A 48 -3.81 11.55 15.73
N LEU A 49 -3.40 10.34 16.09
CA LEU A 49 -4.20 9.13 15.82
C LEU A 49 -4.97 8.52 17.01
N PHE A 50 -4.62 8.82 18.25
CA PHE A 50 -5.22 8.38 19.52
C PHE A 50 -5.43 9.47 20.66
N PRO A 51 -6.38 10.43 20.63
CA PRO A 51 -6.46 11.58 21.57
C PRO A 51 -6.50 11.20 23.05
N GLY A 52 -5.77 11.87 23.95
CA GLY A 52 -6.04 11.71 25.40
C GLY A 52 -5.50 10.43 26.07
N THR A 53 -4.90 9.51 25.32
CA THR A 53 -3.61 8.89 25.70
C THR A 53 -2.42 9.75 25.25
N GLY A 54 -2.72 10.97 24.78
CA GLY A 54 -1.78 11.92 24.17
C GLY A 54 -1.84 12.05 22.65
N ILE A 55 -2.97 11.80 21.96
CA ILE A 55 -2.84 11.45 20.52
C ILE A 55 -4.02 11.96 19.55
N VAL A 56 -4.53 13.20 19.45
CA VAL A 56 -5.87 13.54 18.79
C VAL A 56 -6.10 13.42 17.25
N VAL A 57 -7.16 12.68 16.84
CA VAL A 57 -7.75 12.38 15.48
C VAL A 57 -7.51 13.37 14.32
N GLY A 58 -7.20 12.80 13.15
CA GLY A 58 -7.54 13.37 11.83
C GLY A 58 -8.01 12.30 10.80
N ASN A 59 -9.26 12.42 10.32
CA ASN A 59 -9.86 11.80 9.12
C ASN A 59 -10.17 10.28 9.06
N MET A 60 -10.35 9.59 10.19
CA MET A 60 -11.12 8.33 10.28
C MET A 60 -12.16 8.40 11.40
N GLY A 61 -13.10 9.35 11.26
CA GLY A 61 -14.13 9.62 12.26
C GLY A 61 -15.23 8.56 12.26
N THR A 62 -14.99 7.44 12.95
CA THR A 62 -16.03 6.55 13.55
C THR A 62 -15.45 5.52 14.52
N ALA A 63 -14.18 5.10 14.37
CA ALA A 63 -13.61 4.00 15.17
C ALA A 63 -13.26 4.32 16.63
N ALA A 64 -13.13 5.61 16.99
CA ALA A 64 -12.79 6.01 18.37
C ALA A 64 -13.94 5.82 19.37
N ALA A 65 -15.18 5.58 18.91
CA ALA A 65 -16.32 5.34 19.77
C ALA A 65 -16.49 3.87 20.22
N ASP A 66 -15.85 2.92 19.53
CA ASP A 66 -16.14 1.47 19.66
C ASP A 66 -15.03 0.65 20.37
N GLY A 67 -14.08 1.28 21.09
CA GLY A 67 -13.07 0.56 21.88
C GLY A 67 -11.99 -0.17 21.07
N ASN A 68 -11.85 0.15 19.78
CA ASN A 68 -11.06 -0.62 18.82
C ASN A 68 -9.60 -0.14 18.66
N THR A 69 -8.99 0.35 19.75
CA THR A 69 -7.65 0.96 19.77
C THR A 69 -6.54 0.01 19.30
N GLY A 70 -6.74 -1.30 19.50
CA GLY A 70 -5.80 -2.34 19.08
C GLY A 70 -5.66 -2.46 17.57
N GLU A 71 -6.77 -2.49 16.82
CA GLU A 71 -6.75 -2.62 15.35
C GLU A 71 -6.00 -1.43 14.71
N MET A 72 -6.29 -0.20 15.14
CA MET A 72 -5.57 1.00 14.65
C MET A 72 -4.06 0.97 14.93
N LEU A 73 -3.67 0.45 16.11
CA LEU A 73 -2.26 0.28 16.46
C LEU A 73 -1.56 -0.76 15.56
N TYR A 74 -2.22 -1.87 15.25
CA TYR A 74 -1.69 -2.86 14.31
C TYR A 74 -1.53 -2.28 12.91
N ALA A 75 -2.54 -1.55 12.39
CA ALA A 75 -2.48 -0.87 11.10
C ALA A 75 -1.24 0.04 11.01
N TYR A 76 -1.03 0.84 12.06
CA TYR A 76 0.08 1.78 12.17
C TYR A 76 1.44 1.08 12.22
N ILE A 77 1.64 0.16 13.17
CA ILE A 77 2.93 -0.51 13.38
C ILE A 77 3.32 -1.34 12.16
N CYS A 78 2.38 -2.09 11.58
CA CYS A 78 2.63 -2.90 10.40
C CYS A 78 2.95 -2.04 9.17
N THR A 79 2.26 -0.90 9.00
CA THR A 79 2.57 0.05 7.92
C THR A 79 3.93 0.70 8.13
N LEU A 80 4.27 1.10 9.36
CA LEU A 80 5.59 1.65 9.68
C LEU A 80 6.71 0.64 9.39
N ALA A 81 6.53 -0.62 9.83
CA ALA A 81 7.45 -1.72 9.54
C ALA A 81 7.62 -1.92 8.03
N ALA A 82 6.53 -1.89 7.26
CA ALA A 82 6.57 -1.99 5.81
C ALA A 82 7.40 -0.86 5.17
N LEU A 83 7.21 0.39 5.60
CA LEU A 83 7.97 1.54 5.11
C LEU A 83 9.47 1.41 5.41
N VAL A 84 9.84 0.91 6.58
CA VAL A 84 11.24 0.65 6.95
C VAL A 84 11.84 -0.44 6.06
N PHE A 85 11.10 -1.52 5.80
CA PHE A 85 11.53 -2.56 4.87
C PHE A 85 11.70 -2.03 3.44
N TYR A 86 10.79 -1.19 2.95
CA TYR A 86 10.89 -0.55 1.64
C TYR A 86 12.12 0.37 1.53
N MET A 87 12.40 1.16 2.56
CA MET A 87 13.61 1.98 2.63
C MET A 87 14.89 1.14 2.63
N ALA A 88 14.93 0.04 3.39
CA ALA A 88 16.06 -0.88 3.39
C ALA A 88 16.23 -1.58 2.03
N ALA A 89 15.13 -2.02 1.44
CA ALA A 89 15.10 -2.66 0.13
C ALA A 89 15.58 -1.74 -0.98
N ASP A 90 15.32 -0.43 -0.90
CA ASP A 90 15.81 0.55 -1.88
C ASP A 90 17.34 0.58 -2.01
N VAL A 91 18.03 0.41 -0.88
CA VAL A 91 19.49 0.31 -0.80
C VAL A 91 19.93 -1.09 -1.25
N LEU A 92 19.28 -2.13 -0.74
CA LEU A 92 19.64 -3.52 -1.02
C LEU A 92 19.45 -3.91 -2.50
N LEU A 93 18.43 -3.42 -3.19
CA LEU A 93 18.18 -3.69 -4.61
C LEU A 93 19.33 -3.20 -5.52
N GLU A 94 20.07 -2.18 -5.08
CA GLU A 94 21.26 -1.70 -5.77
C GLU A 94 22.53 -2.43 -5.34
N CYS A 95 22.61 -2.96 -4.12
CA CYS A 95 23.76 -3.73 -3.61
C CYS A 95 23.72 -5.20 -4.03
N LYS A 96 22.67 -5.93 -3.60
CA LYS A 96 22.41 -7.34 -3.89
C LYS A 96 20.93 -7.51 -4.20
N PHE A 97 20.62 -7.63 -5.48
CA PHE A 97 19.25 -7.64 -6.00
C PHE A 97 18.33 -8.65 -5.28
N VAL A 98 18.79 -9.89 -5.05
CA VAL A 98 17.98 -10.94 -4.40
C VAL A 98 17.61 -10.55 -2.97
N TRP A 99 18.56 -10.06 -2.17
CA TRP A 99 18.31 -9.59 -0.81
C TRP A 99 17.39 -8.37 -0.80
N GLY A 100 17.53 -7.49 -1.79
CA GLY A 100 16.60 -6.39 -2.00
C GLY A 100 15.18 -6.87 -2.26
N ALA A 101 14.99 -7.84 -3.15
CA ALA A 101 13.68 -8.41 -3.46
C ALA A 101 13.05 -9.09 -2.24
N VAL A 102 13.82 -9.86 -1.45
CA VAL A 102 13.34 -10.50 -0.21
C VAL A 102 12.90 -9.45 0.82
N CYS A 103 13.73 -8.43 1.05
CA CYS A 103 13.41 -7.34 1.97
C CYS A 103 12.16 -6.57 1.52
N PHE A 104 12.01 -6.38 0.21
CA PHE A 104 10.84 -5.74 -0.37
C PHE A 104 9.57 -6.58 -0.22
N SER A 105 9.66 -7.91 -0.42
CA SER A 105 8.56 -8.85 -0.12
C SER A 105 8.15 -8.83 1.35
N ALA A 106 9.11 -8.72 2.27
CA ALA A 106 8.79 -8.56 3.69
C ALA A 106 8.00 -7.26 3.95
N GLY A 107 8.37 -6.17 3.28
CA GLY A 107 7.60 -4.93 3.31
C GLY A 107 6.16 -5.10 2.84
N HIS A 108 5.93 -5.82 1.74
CA HIS A 108 4.59 -6.15 1.23
C HIS A 108 3.76 -6.96 2.21
N ILE A 109 4.37 -7.97 2.86
CA ILE A 109 3.72 -8.78 3.88
C ILE A 109 3.31 -7.91 5.08
N CYS A 110 4.21 -7.05 5.57
CA CYS A 110 3.90 -6.11 6.63
C CYS A 110 2.78 -5.13 6.24
N MET A 111 2.79 -4.63 4.99
CA MET A 111 1.75 -3.71 4.51
C MET A 111 0.38 -4.40 4.47
N THR A 112 0.32 -5.61 3.91
CA THR A 112 -0.89 -6.45 3.91
C THR A 112 -1.37 -6.73 5.33
N ALA A 113 -0.46 -7.07 6.25
CA ALA A 113 -0.82 -7.28 7.65
C ALA A 113 -1.43 -6.02 8.27
N GLY A 114 -0.95 -4.83 7.91
CA GLY A 114 -1.56 -3.56 8.31
C GLY A 114 -3.01 -3.40 7.83
N PHE A 115 -3.30 -3.79 6.58
CA PHE A 115 -4.67 -3.78 6.05
C PHE A 115 -5.58 -4.82 6.72
N VAL A 116 -5.06 -6.01 7.01
CA VAL A 116 -5.85 -7.13 7.56
C VAL A 116 -6.07 -6.97 9.07
N LEU A 117 -4.99 -6.85 9.84
CA LEU A 117 -5.04 -6.71 11.30
C LEU A 117 -5.53 -5.34 11.73
N GLY A 118 -5.40 -4.34 10.84
CA GLY A 118 -5.97 -3.01 11.03
C GLY A 118 -7.48 -2.94 10.93
N GLY A 119 -8.14 -4.06 10.63
CA GLY A 119 -9.57 -4.09 10.38
C GLY A 119 -9.97 -3.46 9.03
N GLU A 120 -9.06 -2.85 8.27
CA GLU A 120 -9.42 -2.15 7.02
C GLU A 120 -10.05 -3.06 5.95
N VAL A 121 -9.78 -4.38 6.03
CA VAL A 121 -10.37 -5.41 5.14
C VAL A 121 -11.46 -6.23 5.85
N SER A 122 -11.48 -6.29 7.18
CA SER A 122 -12.43 -7.09 7.98
C SER A 122 -13.60 -6.28 8.59
N ALA A 123 -13.44 -4.96 8.77
CA ALA A 123 -14.38 -4.10 9.48
C ALA A 123 -15.75 -4.04 8.80
N ALA A 124 -15.82 -4.11 7.47
CA ALA A 124 -17.09 -4.07 6.76
C ALA A 124 -17.98 -5.32 6.98
N GLY A 125 -17.42 -6.45 7.43
CA GLY A 125 -18.22 -7.58 7.91
C GLY A 125 -18.85 -7.33 9.29
N LYS A 126 -18.08 -6.72 10.21
CA LYS A 126 -18.52 -6.46 11.60
C LYS A 126 -19.64 -5.41 11.68
N TYR A 127 -19.61 -4.39 10.83
CA TYR A 127 -20.68 -3.38 10.80
C TYR A 127 -21.97 -3.93 10.21
N ALA A 128 -21.91 -4.70 9.10
CA ALA A 128 -23.09 -5.32 8.50
C ALA A 128 -23.80 -6.28 9.47
N GLU A 129 -23.06 -7.05 10.28
CA GLU A 129 -23.60 -7.95 11.29
C GLU A 129 -24.23 -7.20 12.48
N LYS A 130 -23.57 -6.14 12.98
CA LYS A 130 -24.09 -5.26 14.06
C LYS A 130 -25.38 -4.53 13.65
N TYR A 131 -25.44 -4.03 12.41
CA TYR A 131 -26.65 -3.40 11.85
C TYR A 131 -27.76 -4.44 11.59
N ALA A 132 -27.43 -5.66 11.17
CA ALA A 132 -28.42 -6.72 11.02
C ALA A 132 -29.03 -7.14 12.38
N GLU A 133 -28.24 -7.22 13.45
CA GLU A 133 -28.74 -7.50 14.80
C GLU A 133 -29.59 -6.35 15.39
N GLU A 134 -29.17 -5.11 15.20
CA GLU A 134 -29.89 -3.93 15.74
C GLU A 134 -31.23 -3.67 15.02
N TYR A 135 -31.35 -4.06 13.74
CA TYR A 135 -32.55 -3.85 12.93
C TYR A 135 -33.39 -5.11 12.68
N ALA A 136 -33.00 -6.28 13.19
CA ALA A 136 -33.80 -7.52 13.15
C ALA A 136 -35.18 -7.41 13.83
N GLY A 137 -35.46 -6.31 14.56
CA GLY A 137 -36.73 -6.06 15.23
C GLY A 137 -37.55 -4.85 14.75
N LYS A 138 -37.08 -4.05 13.77
CA LYS A 138 -37.81 -2.86 13.31
C LYS A 138 -37.84 -2.77 11.79
N THR A 139 -38.87 -3.35 11.19
CA THR A 139 -39.20 -3.17 9.78
C THR A 139 -39.54 -1.71 9.43
N ALA A 140 -39.08 -1.31 8.24
CA ALA A 140 -39.66 -0.30 7.36
C ALA A 140 -39.67 1.16 7.85
N GLY A 141 -38.69 1.95 7.42
CA GLY A 141 -38.74 3.41 7.60
C GLY A 141 -37.51 4.17 7.14
N ILE A 142 -37.39 4.39 5.83
CA ILE A 142 -36.86 5.60 5.18
C ILE A 142 -35.55 6.18 5.80
N TYR A 143 -34.40 5.63 5.41
CA TYR A 143 -33.17 6.42 5.26
C TYR A 143 -32.59 6.15 3.87
N SER A 144 -32.83 7.11 2.97
CA SER A 144 -32.37 7.11 1.59
C SER A 144 -30.97 7.73 1.52
N TYR A 145 -29.95 6.86 1.60
CA TYR A 145 -28.70 6.98 0.84
C TYR A 145 -28.29 5.55 0.49
N GLY A 146 -28.86 5.05 -0.60
CA GLY A 146 -28.88 3.64 -0.99
C GLY A 146 -27.56 3.12 -1.54
N ALA A 147 -26.63 2.81 -0.66
CA ALA A 147 -25.61 1.80 -0.91
C ALA A 147 -25.78 0.71 0.15
N GLU A 148 -26.22 -0.47 -0.23
CA GLU A 148 -26.17 -1.64 0.64
C GLU A 148 -24.70 -1.84 1.05
N ILE A 149 -24.42 -1.86 2.36
CA ILE A 149 -23.07 -2.14 2.87
C ILE A 149 -22.71 -3.55 2.41
N PRO A 150 -21.58 -3.75 1.71
CA PRO A 150 -21.25 -5.04 1.13
C PRO A 150 -21.09 -6.09 2.24
N THR A 151 -21.78 -7.21 2.06
CA THR A 151 -21.70 -8.37 2.95
C THR A 151 -20.28 -8.93 3.02
N GLN A 152 -19.94 -9.67 4.09
CA GLN A 152 -18.63 -10.32 4.21
C GLN A 152 -18.28 -11.22 3.01
N THR A 153 -19.30 -11.84 2.40
CA THR A 153 -19.16 -12.64 1.18
C THR A 153 -18.78 -11.78 -0.01
N GLU A 154 -19.40 -10.62 -0.19
CA GLU A 154 -19.10 -9.67 -1.26
C GLU A 154 -17.71 -9.06 -1.12
N ILE A 155 -17.27 -8.74 0.11
CA ILE A 155 -15.91 -8.25 0.39
C ILE A 155 -14.88 -9.33 0.06
N SER A 156 -15.13 -10.59 0.46
CA SER A 156 -14.25 -11.71 0.16
C SER A 156 -14.17 -12.00 -1.33
N LEU A 157 -15.31 -11.89 -2.04
CA LEU A 157 -15.38 -12.02 -3.48
C LEU A 157 -14.63 -10.89 -4.19
N LEU A 158 -14.82 -9.64 -3.76
CA LEU A 158 -14.09 -8.49 -4.30
C LEU A 158 -12.58 -8.64 -4.09
N LEU A 159 -12.14 -9.09 -2.90
CA LEU A 159 -10.74 -9.38 -2.61
C LEU A 159 -10.18 -10.45 -3.55
N GLY A 160 -10.92 -11.55 -3.75
CA GLY A 160 -10.55 -12.62 -4.67
C GLY A 160 -10.45 -12.14 -6.13
N VAL A 161 -11.42 -11.36 -6.59
CA VAL A 161 -11.45 -10.79 -7.95
C VAL A 161 -10.28 -9.83 -8.16
N CYS A 162 -10.05 -8.89 -7.24
CA CYS A 162 -8.93 -7.96 -7.32
C CYS A 162 -7.58 -8.69 -7.27
N PHE A 163 -7.47 -9.74 -6.46
CA PHE A 163 -6.28 -10.58 -6.41
C PHE A 163 -6.03 -11.26 -7.76
N LEU A 164 -7.01 -11.99 -8.30
CA LEU A 164 -6.86 -12.68 -9.59
C LEU A 164 -6.58 -11.71 -10.74
N LEU A 165 -7.23 -10.55 -10.74
CA LEU A 165 -6.99 -9.50 -11.74
C LEU A 165 -5.55 -8.97 -11.66
N SER A 166 -5.04 -8.70 -10.45
CA SER A 166 -3.67 -8.22 -10.28
C SER A 166 -2.63 -9.28 -10.69
N VAL A 167 -2.86 -10.56 -10.37
CA VAL A 167 -2.02 -11.68 -10.80
C VAL A 167 -2.03 -11.80 -12.32
N PHE A 168 -3.23 -11.74 -12.93
CA PHE A 168 -3.39 -11.81 -14.37
C PHE A 168 -2.64 -10.66 -15.07
N LEU A 169 -2.78 -9.42 -14.60
CA LEU A 169 -2.07 -8.27 -15.15
C LEU A 169 -0.56 -8.44 -15.04
N ALA A 170 -0.05 -8.80 -13.86
CA ALA A 170 1.38 -9.02 -13.65
C ALA A 170 1.93 -10.13 -14.56
N ALA A 171 1.23 -11.26 -14.63
CA ALA A 171 1.59 -12.38 -15.50
C ALA A 171 1.53 -12.00 -16.99
N PHE A 172 0.49 -11.28 -17.42
CA PHE A 172 0.31 -10.85 -18.81
C PHE A 172 1.44 -9.93 -19.27
N PHE A 173 1.82 -8.94 -18.46
CA PHE A 173 2.91 -8.02 -18.80
C PHE A 173 4.29 -8.67 -18.72
N LEU A 174 4.47 -9.66 -17.83
CA LEU A 174 5.73 -10.37 -17.66
C LEU A 174 5.85 -11.64 -18.50
N ARG A 175 4.79 -12.07 -19.23
CA ARG A 175 4.73 -13.33 -19.99
C ARG A 175 5.90 -13.59 -20.91
N LYS A 176 6.47 -12.54 -21.51
CA LYS A 176 7.62 -12.64 -22.43
C LYS A 176 8.93 -12.97 -21.69
N TYR A 177 9.01 -12.60 -20.42
CA TYR A 177 10.22 -12.70 -19.60
C TYR A 177 10.21 -13.94 -18.69
N ILE A 178 9.02 -14.42 -18.29
CA ILE A 178 8.82 -15.58 -17.42
C ILE A 178 9.53 -16.87 -17.93
N PRO A 179 9.42 -17.26 -19.22
CA PRO A 179 10.06 -18.49 -19.72
C PRO A 179 11.60 -18.49 -19.63
N HIS A 180 12.21 -17.32 -19.50
CA HIS A 180 13.67 -17.18 -19.45
C HIS A 180 14.21 -17.19 -18.01
N LEU A 181 13.34 -17.06 -17.01
CA LEU A 181 13.65 -17.14 -15.59
C LEU A 181 13.71 -18.62 -15.19
N LYS A 182 14.85 -19.29 -15.36
CA LYS A 182 15.02 -20.70 -14.95
C LYS A 182 14.86 -20.88 -13.42
N LYS A 183 15.96 -20.82 -12.67
CA LYS A 183 15.97 -20.98 -11.19
C LYS A 183 15.32 -19.81 -10.43
N LEU A 184 15.07 -18.68 -11.10
CA LEU A 184 14.42 -17.50 -10.51
C LEU A 184 12.90 -17.48 -10.70
N LEU A 185 12.31 -18.48 -11.36
CA LEU A 185 10.86 -18.55 -11.58
C LEU A 185 10.09 -18.53 -10.26
N VAL A 186 10.44 -19.44 -9.35
CA VAL A 186 9.73 -19.61 -8.08
C VAL A 186 9.79 -18.34 -7.24
N PRO A 187 10.96 -17.71 -6.99
CA PRO A 187 11.00 -16.41 -6.32
C PRO A 187 10.20 -15.31 -7.02
N ALA A 188 10.21 -15.26 -8.36
CA ALA A 188 9.49 -14.25 -9.11
C ALA A 188 7.96 -14.42 -9.02
N VAL A 189 7.48 -15.66 -9.12
CA VAL A 189 6.05 -15.98 -8.96
C VAL A 189 5.60 -15.68 -7.54
N LEU A 190 6.36 -16.12 -6.54
CA LEU A 190 6.04 -15.87 -5.13
C LEU A 190 5.97 -14.36 -4.83
N TYR A 191 6.89 -13.59 -5.39
CA TYR A 191 6.88 -12.13 -5.30
C TYR A 191 5.61 -11.53 -5.91
N ILE A 192 5.21 -11.97 -7.11
CA ILE A 192 3.99 -11.49 -7.78
C ILE A 192 2.76 -11.80 -6.92
N LEU A 193 2.68 -13.00 -6.34
CA LEU A 193 1.56 -13.36 -5.47
C LEU A 193 1.49 -12.46 -4.23
N ILE A 194 2.61 -12.22 -3.57
CA ILE A 194 2.67 -11.33 -2.39
C ILE A 194 2.24 -9.90 -2.75
N LEU A 195 2.76 -9.36 -3.86
CA LEU A 195 2.40 -8.04 -4.37
C LEU A 195 0.90 -7.96 -4.71
N SER A 196 0.35 -9.00 -5.33
CA SER A 196 -1.06 -9.10 -5.68
C SER A 196 -1.99 -9.12 -4.47
N VAL A 197 -1.61 -9.82 -3.39
CA VAL A 197 -2.36 -9.80 -2.12
C VAL A 197 -2.35 -8.40 -1.51
N MET A 198 -1.20 -7.71 -1.50
CA MET A 198 -1.13 -6.35 -0.98
C MET A 198 -2.00 -5.39 -1.80
N CYS A 199 -1.93 -5.49 -3.13
CA CYS A 199 -2.72 -4.65 -4.03
C CYS A 199 -4.22 -4.90 -3.86
N SER A 200 -4.66 -6.15 -3.73
CA SER A 200 -6.08 -6.45 -3.53
C SER A 200 -6.58 -5.93 -2.18
N ALA A 201 -5.81 -6.11 -1.11
CA ALA A 201 -6.14 -5.56 0.21
C ALA A 201 -6.27 -4.02 0.21
N ALA A 202 -5.36 -3.33 -0.48
CA ALA A 202 -5.41 -1.87 -0.62
C ALA A 202 -6.62 -1.39 -1.44
N VAL A 203 -6.99 -2.11 -2.50
CA VAL A 203 -8.16 -1.77 -3.33
C VAL A 203 -9.47 -2.03 -2.57
N VAL A 204 -9.58 -3.17 -1.89
CA VAL A 204 -10.76 -3.53 -1.11
C VAL A 204 -10.97 -2.56 0.05
N SER A 205 -9.94 -2.31 0.86
CA SER A 205 -10.05 -1.37 1.99
C SER A 205 -10.48 0.03 1.56
N GLY A 206 -9.95 0.53 0.45
CA GLY A 206 -10.37 1.82 -0.08
C GLY A 206 -11.77 1.84 -0.66
N THR A 207 -12.17 0.77 -1.35
CA THR A 207 -13.54 0.63 -1.90
C THR A 207 -14.57 0.59 -0.76
N VAL A 208 -14.30 -0.23 0.25
CA VAL A 208 -15.11 -0.33 1.47
C VAL A 208 -15.25 1.05 2.13
N ARG A 209 -14.14 1.77 2.31
CA ARG A 209 -14.17 3.11 2.91
C ARG A 209 -15.02 4.10 2.12
N ILE A 210 -14.97 4.06 0.78
CA ILE A 210 -15.80 4.92 -0.07
C ILE A 210 -17.28 4.58 0.12
N LEU A 211 -17.62 3.29 0.16
CA LEU A 211 -19.01 2.84 0.32
C LEU A 211 -19.58 3.18 1.70
N GLU A 212 -18.80 3.01 2.76
CA GLU A 212 -19.24 3.28 4.14
C GLU A 212 -19.36 4.78 4.45
N THR A 213 -18.41 5.59 3.98
CA THR A 213 -18.30 7.00 4.39
C THR A 213 -18.75 7.99 3.32
N GLY A 214 -18.97 7.54 2.09
CA GLY A 214 -19.17 8.41 0.91
C GLY A 214 -17.95 9.29 0.58
N ASN A 215 -16.82 9.08 1.27
CA ASN A 215 -15.66 9.95 1.20
C ASN A 215 -14.65 9.45 0.16
N ALA A 216 -14.25 10.34 -0.74
CA ALA A 216 -13.19 10.09 -1.73
C ALA A 216 -11.82 9.77 -1.11
N ALA A 217 -11.64 9.93 0.21
CA ALA A 217 -10.43 9.52 0.93
C ALA A 217 -10.09 8.02 0.76
N GLY A 218 -11.07 7.15 0.48
CA GLY A 218 -10.79 5.75 0.15
C GLY A 218 -10.06 5.55 -1.19
N LEU A 219 -10.00 6.57 -2.06
CA LEU A 219 -9.16 6.53 -3.27
C LEU A 219 -7.67 6.51 -2.95
N ILE A 220 -7.26 6.99 -1.77
CA ILE A 220 -5.86 7.06 -1.35
C ILE A 220 -5.22 5.65 -1.29
N PRO A 221 -5.74 4.68 -0.51
CA PRO A 221 -5.20 3.32 -0.51
C PRO A 221 -5.35 2.61 -1.86
N ILE A 222 -6.45 2.83 -2.61
CA ILE A 222 -6.64 2.27 -3.96
C ILE A 222 -5.50 2.70 -4.88
N ALA A 223 -5.28 4.02 -4.99
CA ALA A 223 -4.22 4.58 -5.83
C ALA A 223 -2.84 4.15 -5.35
N GLY A 224 -2.64 4.08 -4.03
CA GLY A 224 -1.43 3.54 -3.41
C GLY A 224 -1.12 2.13 -3.88
N GLY A 225 -2.04 1.18 -3.72
CA GLY A 225 -1.86 -0.21 -4.14
C GLY A 225 -1.64 -0.37 -5.64
N VAL A 226 -2.43 0.31 -6.46
CA VAL A 226 -2.34 0.22 -7.93
C VAL A 226 -1.03 0.80 -8.45
N PHE A 227 -0.59 1.98 -7.98
CA PHE A 227 0.70 2.53 -8.37
C PHE A 227 1.86 1.64 -7.93
N PHE A 228 1.73 0.96 -6.79
CA PHE A 228 2.71 -0.03 -6.36
C PHE A 228 2.82 -1.17 -7.38
N LEU A 229 1.69 -1.80 -7.72
CA LEU A 229 1.63 -2.90 -8.66
C LEU A 229 2.24 -2.52 -10.01
N VAL A 230 1.86 -1.35 -10.55
CA VAL A 230 2.37 -0.87 -11.84
C VAL A 230 3.88 -0.58 -11.78
N SER A 231 4.36 0.04 -10.69
CA SER A 231 5.79 0.29 -10.50
C SER A 231 6.59 -1.01 -10.55
N ASP A 232 6.15 -2.05 -9.85
CA ASP A 232 6.86 -3.32 -9.76
C ASP A 232 6.84 -4.12 -11.06
N ILE A 233 5.71 -4.10 -11.78
CA ILE A 233 5.64 -4.67 -13.13
C ILE A 233 6.64 -3.97 -14.06
N LEU A 234 6.69 -2.63 -14.02
CA LEU A 234 7.65 -1.86 -14.80
C LEU A 234 9.11 -2.12 -14.38
N LEU A 235 9.37 -2.31 -13.08
CA LEU A 235 10.67 -2.70 -12.56
C LEU A 235 11.09 -4.06 -13.11
N GLY A 236 10.18 -5.05 -13.09
CA GLY A 236 10.38 -6.37 -13.68
C GLY A 236 10.72 -6.28 -15.16
N ILE A 237 9.91 -5.56 -15.95
CA ILE A 237 10.13 -5.34 -17.39
C ILE A 237 11.48 -4.67 -17.65
N ASN A 238 11.83 -3.64 -16.87
CA ASN A 238 13.06 -2.89 -17.08
C ASN A 238 14.32 -3.68 -16.68
N ARG A 239 14.18 -4.62 -15.74
CA ARG A 239 15.30 -5.45 -15.25
C ARG A 239 15.50 -6.72 -16.07
N LEU A 240 14.41 -7.35 -16.52
CA LEU A 240 14.42 -8.58 -17.33
C LEU A 240 14.54 -8.31 -18.83
N GLY A 241 14.28 -7.06 -19.26
CA GLY A 241 14.46 -6.64 -20.65
C GLY A 241 15.91 -6.65 -21.12
N ARG A 242 16.12 -6.93 -22.41
CA ARG A 242 17.44 -6.96 -23.07
C ARG A 242 18.21 -5.63 -22.95
N LYS A 243 17.51 -4.49 -22.86
CA LYS A 243 18.11 -3.16 -22.69
C LYS A 243 17.40 -2.42 -21.56
N ARG A 244 18.18 -1.92 -20.60
CA ARG A 244 17.66 -1.08 -19.50
C ARG A 244 17.31 0.30 -20.03
N SER A 245 16.05 0.70 -19.87
CA SER A 245 15.59 2.05 -20.22
C SER A 245 15.69 2.98 -19.02
N LYS A 246 16.27 4.16 -19.25
CA LYS A 246 16.33 5.23 -18.25
C LYS A 246 14.95 5.82 -17.94
N VAL A 247 14.12 5.98 -18.96
CA VAL A 247 12.76 6.54 -18.83
C VAL A 247 11.88 5.60 -17.99
N ARG A 248 11.93 4.30 -18.26
CA ARG A 248 11.22 3.30 -17.44
C ARG A 248 11.74 3.28 -16.00
N GLY A 249 13.05 3.43 -15.81
CA GLY A 249 13.64 3.54 -14.48
C GLY A 249 13.15 4.75 -13.69
N ALA A 250 12.96 5.90 -14.36
CA ALA A 250 12.39 7.10 -13.73
C ALA A 250 10.90 6.92 -13.41
N ALA A 251 10.12 6.36 -14.35
CA ALA A 251 8.70 6.10 -14.14
C ALA A 251 8.43 5.15 -12.96
N VAL A 252 9.22 4.06 -12.85
CA VAL A 252 9.20 3.15 -11.70
C VAL A 252 9.40 3.93 -10.40
N LEU A 253 10.43 4.77 -10.35
CA LEU A 253 10.76 5.52 -9.14
C LEU A 253 9.65 6.47 -8.71
N ILE A 254 9.05 7.19 -9.66
CA ILE A 254 7.95 8.14 -9.41
C ILE A 254 6.71 7.40 -8.89
N LEU A 255 6.30 6.33 -9.57
CA LEU A 255 5.12 5.56 -9.20
C LEU A 255 5.29 4.88 -7.83
N TYR A 256 6.48 4.33 -7.57
CA TYR A 256 6.82 3.76 -6.28
C TYR A 256 6.76 4.80 -5.16
N TYR A 257 7.41 5.95 -5.31
CA TYR A 257 7.38 7.00 -4.29
C TYR A 257 5.97 7.52 -4.04
N LEU A 258 5.18 7.71 -5.10
CA LEU A 258 3.79 8.11 -4.98
C LEU A 258 2.98 7.05 -4.23
N SER A 259 3.17 5.77 -4.56
CA SER A 259 2.52 4.66 -3.89
C SER A 259 2.81 4.62 -2.39
N VAL A 260 4.09 4.63 -2.01
CA VAL A 260 4.53 4.56 -0.61
C VAL A 260 4.03 5.77 0.19
N TYR A 261 4.01 6.96 -0.43
CA TYR A 261 3.43 8.16 0.16
C TYR A 261 1.91 8.03 0.38
N LEU A 262 1.16 7.58 -0.63
CA LEU A 262 -0.30 7.41 -0.51
C LEU A 262 -0.66 6.34 0.54
N LEU A 263 0.09 5.24 0.57
CA LEU A 263 -0.10 4.19 1.57
C LEU A 263 0.21 4.70 2.99
N ALA A 264 1.18 5.60 3.19
CA ALA A 264 1.38 6.23 4.48
C ALA A 264 0.29 7.26 4.81
N LEU A 265 -0.12 8.05 3.80
CA LEU A 265 -1.15 9.09 3.93
C LEU A 265 -2.52 8.52 4.32
N ARG A 266 -2.81 7.25 3.99
CA ARG A 266 -4.09 6.65 4.38
C ARG A 266 -4.31 6.64 5.90
N LEU A 267 -3.22 6.62 6.68
CA LEU A 267 -3.20 6.57 8.15
C LEU A 267 -2.76 7.90 8.80
N ALA A 268 -2.65 8.99 8.03
CA ALA A 268 -2.10 10.28 8.49
C ALA A 268 -3.12 11.42 8.35
#